data_AF-A0A842SI65-F1
#
_entry.id   AF-A0A842SI65-F1
#
_cell.length_a   1.000
_cell.length_b   1.000
_cell.length_c   1.000
_cell.angle_alpha   90.00
_cell.angle_beta   90.00
_cell.angle_gamma   90.00
#
_symmetry.space_group_name_H-M   'P 1'
#
loop_
_entity.id
_entity.type
_entity.pdbx_description
1 polymer ?
#
loop_
_entity_poly.entity_id
_entity_poly.type
_entity_poly.pdbx_seq_one_letter_code
_entity_poly.pdbx_strand_id
1 'polypeptide(L)' 'MSEQRIRELSSQLVEKQLEQAHNHKNKSEVIQAVRLDQEIINLKREINNELDVIRGIKKMKVEYSE' A
#
# COMPACT_ATOMS: atom_id res chain seq x y z
N MET A 1 -12.52 -13.08 3.36
CA MET A 1 -12.05 -11.74 3.77
C MET A 1 -12.98 -10.72 3.15
N SER A 2 -13.50 -9.76 3.93
CA SER A 2 -14.61 -8.90 3.55
C SER A 2 -14.13 -7.51 3.10
N GLU A 3 -14.98 -6.83 2.33
CA GLU A 3 -14.86 -5.42 1.92
C GLU A 3 -14.42 -4.47 3.05
N GLN A 4 -14.73 -4.81 4.30
CA GLN A 4 -14.32 -4.10 5.50
C GLN A 4 -12.79 -3.95 5.61
N ARG A 5 -12.02 -5.00 5.30
CA ARG A 5 -10.56 -4.95 5.38
C ARG A 5 -9.97 -3.99 4.34
N ILE A 6 -10.55 -3.95 3.14
CA ILE A 6 -10.15 -3.00 2.09
C ILE A 6 -10.44 -1.57 2.54
N ARG A 7 -11.58 -1.32 3.19
CA ARG A 7 -11.90 0.01 3.74
C ARG A 7 -10.90 0.44 4.80
N GLU A 8 -10.55 -0.45 5.74
CA GLU A 8 -9.53 -0.18 6.76
C GLU A 8 -8.17 0.17 6.13
N LEU A 9 -7.69 -0.66 5.20
CA LEU A 9 -6.41 -0.43 4.51
C LEU A 9 -6.44 0.86 3.68
N SER A 10 -7.58 1.20 3.08
CA SER A 10 -7.74 2.45 2.32
C SER A 10 -7.70 3.68 3.22
N SER A 11 -8.31 3.63 4.41
CA SER A 11 -8.19 4.72 5.39
C SER A 11 -6.74 4.94 5.83
N GLN A 12 -6.02 3.85 6.14
CA GLN A 12 -4.60 3.92 6.50
C GLN A 12 -3.74 4.48 5.36
N LEU A 13 -4.05 4.11 4.12
CA LEU A 13 -3.36 4.63 2.93
C LEU A 13 -3.54 6.14 2.81
N VAL A 14 -4.77 6.64 3.00
CA VAL A 14 -5.06 8.08 2.94
C VAL A 14 -4.30 8.83 4.04
N GLU A 15 -4.31 8.34 5.27
CA GLU A 15 -3.54 8.93 6.38
C GLU A 15 -2.06 9.04 6.05
N LYS A 16 -1.47 7.96 5.50
CA LYS A 16 -0.06 7.95 5.09
C LYS A 16 0.24 8.89 3.94
N GLN A 17 -0.66 9.05 2.97
CA GLN A 17 -0.49 10.02 1.89
C GLN A 17 -0.55 11.47 2.39
N LEU A 18 -1.39 11.75 3.39
CA LEU A 18 -1.41 13.07 4.05
C LEU A 18 -0.11 13.33 4.82
N GLU A 19 0.40 12.32 5.54
CA GLU A 19 1.70 12.38 6.21
C GLU A 19 2.84 12.67 5.19
N GLN A 20 2.80 12.02 4.03
CA GLN A 20 3.75 12.24 2.93
C GLN A 20 3.72 13.68 2.42
N ALA A 21 2.52 14.21 2.18
CA ALA A 21 2.32 15.57 1.70
C ALA A 21 2.83 16.60 2.71
N HIS A 22 2.58 16.37 4.01
CA HIS A 22 3.11 17.20 5.08
C HIS A 22 4.65 17.14 5.16
N ASN A 23 5.24 15.96 5.04
CA ASN A 23 6.69 15.79 5.03
C ASN A 23 7.36 16.48 3.84
N HIS A 24 6.76 16.41 2.65
CA HIS A 24 7.22 17.15 1.48
C HIS A 24 7.18 18.67 1.69
N LYS A 25 6.11 19.18 2.32
CA LYS A 25 6.00 20.61 2.65
C LYS A 25 7.03 21.06 3.68
N ASN A 26 7.31 20.22 4.67
CA ASN A 26 8.20 20.54 5.80
C ASN A 26 9.68 20.22 5.53
N LYS A 27 10.02 19.70 4.34
CA LYS A 27 11.38 19.22 3.98
C LYS A 27 11.92 18.22 5.00
N SER A 28 11.08 17.28 5.44
CA SER A 28 11.47 16.23 6.37
C SER A 28 12.63 15.39 5.83
N GLU A 29 13.37 14.73 6.73
CA GLU A 29 14.55 13.93 6.39
C GLU A 29 14.25 12.88 5.33
N VAL A 30 15.16 12.73 4.35
CA VAL A 30 15.04 11.80 3.22
C VAL A 30 14.74 10.36 3.68
N ILE A 31 15.32 9.94 4.81
CA ILE A 31 15.10 8.60 5.37
C ILE A 31 13.63 8.38 5.76
N GLN A 32 12.99 9.40 6.34
CA GLN A 32 11.58 9.31 6.73
C GLN A 32 10.68 9.26 5.49
N ALA A 33 11.00 10.04 4.45
CA ALA A 33 10.26 10.01 3.18
C ALA A 33 10.33 8.61 2.53
N VAL A 34 11.52 8.01 2.43
CA VAL A 34 11.71 6.67 1.86
C VAL A 34 10.95 5.61 2.65
N ARG A 35 10.99 5.67 3.99
CA ARG A 35 10.23 4.74 4.83
C ARG A 35 8.74 4.86 4.58
N LEU A 36 8.23 6.08 4.51
CA LEU A 36 6.81 6.34 4.30
C LEU A 36 6.34 5.90 2.91
N ASP A 37 7.17 6.09 1.88
CA ASP A 37 6.92 5.57 0.53
C ASP A 37 6.81 4.05 0.53
N GLN A 38 7.67 3.37 1.27
CA GLN A 38 7.63 1.91 1.40
C GLN A 38 6.34 1.44 2.11
N GLU A 39 5.90 2.14 3.16
CA GLU A 39 4.64 1.88 3.84
C GLU A 39 3.43 2.04 2.89
N ILE A 40 3.40 3.11 2.08
CA ILE A 40 2.38 3.36 1.06
C ILE A 40 2.36 2.25 0.00
N ILE A 41 3.52 1.81 -0.48
CA ILE A 41 3.63 0.72 -1.47
C ILE A 41 3.09 -0.59 -0.89
N ASN A 42 3.41 -0.90 0.36
CA ASN A 42 2.93 -2.10 1.03
C ASN A 42 1.40 -2.09 1.19
N LEU A 43 0.82 -0.97 1.62
CA LEU A 43 -0.64 -0.81 1.73
C LEU A 43 -1.34 -1.01 0.37
N LYS A 44 -0.79 -0.43 -0.71
CA LYS A 44 -1.33 -0.64 -2.07
C LYS A 44 -1.26 -2.11 -2.49
N ARG A 45 -0.18 -2.82 -2.16
CA ARG A 45 -0.04 -4.26 -2.45
C ARG A 45 -1.06 -5.09 -1.67
N GLU A 46 -1.27 -4.79 -0.39
CA GLU A 46 -2.26 -5.47 0.45
C GLU A 46 -3.68 -5.25 -0.05
N ILE A 47 -4.05 -4.00 -0.37
CA ILE A 47 -5.36 -3.69 -0.97
C ILE A 47 -5.56 -4.48 -2.27
N ASN A 48 -4.55 -4.52 -3.15
CA ASN A 48 -4.63 -5.28 -4.39
C ASN A 48 -4.77 -6.78 -4.13
N ASN A 49 -4.03 -7.34 -3.15
CA ASN A 49 -4.18 -8.75 -2.77
C ASN A 49 -5.60 -9.06 -2.32
N GLU A 50 -6.21 -8.21 -1.49
CA GLU A 50 -7.59 -8.38 -1.05
C GLU A 50 -8.59 -8.24 -2.20
N LEU A 51 -8.38 -7.29 -3.12
CA LEU A 51 -9.19 -7.14 -4.32
C LEU A 51 -9.08 -8.35 -5.24
N ASP A 52 -7.89 -8.93 -5.39
CA ASP A 52 -7.67 -10.14 -6.19
C ASP A 52 -8.42 -11.34 -5.61
N VAL A 53 -8.45 -11.46 -4.27
CA VAL A 53 -9.23 -12.49 -3.56
C VAL A 53 -10.73 -12.30 -3.83
N ILE A 54 -11.25 -11.07 -3.74
CA ILE A 54 -12.66 -10.78 -4.02
C ILE A 54 -13.02 -11.07 -5.48
N ARG A 55 -12.12 -10.73 -6.41
CA ARG A 55 -12.31 -10.96 -7.86
C ARG A 55 -12.13 -12.42 -8.28
N GLY A 56 -11.72 -13.30 -7.36
CA GLY A 56 -11.42 -14.70 -7.67
C GLY A 56 -10.21 -14.87 -8.61
N ILE A 57 -9.33 -13.87 -8.68
CA ILE A 57 -8.15 -13.91 -9.54
C ILE A 57 -7.12 -14.83 -8.87
N LYS A 58 -6.94 -16.03 -9.44
CA LYS A 58 -5.87 -16.95 -9.05
C LYS A 58 -4.55 -16.36 -9.56
N LYS A 59 -3.74 -15.76 -8.67
CA LYS A 59 -2.41 -15.25 -9.05
C LYS A 59 -1.59 -16.38 -9.65
N MET A 60 -1.27 -16.24 -10.94
CA MET A 60 -0.31 -17.12 -11.60
C MET A 60 1.05 -16.80 -10.97
N LYS A 61 1.64 -17.77 -10.26
CA LYS A 61 3.03 -17.65 -9.80
C LYS A 61 3.89 -17.56 -11.05
N VAL A 62 4.45 -16.39 -11.30
CA VAL A 62 5.54 -16.26 -12.28
C VAL A 62 6.78 -16.80 -11.58
N GLU A 63 7.04 -18.09 -11.78
CA GLU A 63 8.35 -18.66 -11.46
C GLU A 63 9.36 -18.07 -12.44
N TYR A 64 10.26 -17.24 -11.92
CA TYR A 64 11.44 -16.84 -12.67
C TYR A 64 12.36 -18.07 -12.69
N SER A 65 12.37 -18.78 -13.82
CA SER A 65 13.41 -19.76 -14.13
C SER A 65 14.72 -19.01 -14.33
N GLU A 66 15.70 -19.31 -13.46
CA GLU A 66 17.10 -18.83 -13.51
C GLU A 66 17.80 -19.16 -14.83
#